data_AF-A0A9D9M7E9-F1
#
_entry.id   AF-A0A9D9M7E9-F1
#
_cell.length_a   1.000
_cell.length_b   1.000
_cell.length_c   1.000
_cell.angle_alpha   90.00
_cell.angle_beta   90.00
_cell.angle_gamma   90.00
#
_symmetry.space_group_name_H-M   'P 1'
#
loop_
_entity.id
_entity.type
_entity.pdbx_description
1 polymer ?
#
loop_
_entity_poly.entity_id
_entity_poly.type
_entity_poly.pdbx_seq_one_letter_code
_entity_poly.pdbx_strand_id
1 'polypeptide(L)' 'MTAQERQAVETKISDLKKELNEVQGSKCEVYSRVVGYLRPVQNWNKGKKEEFAMRKTLNVEGGCSCGCDCASDK' A
#
# COMPACT_ATOMS: atom_id res chain seq x y z
N MET A 1 9.68 -24.04 29.49
CA MET A 1 9.19 -24.23 28.11
C MET A 1 8.71 -25.67 27.97
N THR A 2 7.62 -25.98 28.64
CA THR A 2 6.97 -27.29 28.62
C THR A 2 6.43 -27.58 27.21
N ALA A 3 6.28 -28.85 26.85
CA ALA A 3 5.70 -29.23 25.56
C ALA A 3 4.28 -28.65 25.37
N GLN A 4 3.55 -28.50 26.48
CA GLN A 4 2.19 -27.95 26.53
C GLN A 4 2.16 -26.45 26.21
N GLU A 5 3.14 -25.67 26.65
CA GLU A 5 3.27 -24.25 26.31
C GLU A 5 3.52 -24.04 24.81
N ARG A 6 4.33 -24.91 24.18
CA ARG A 6 4.61 -24.85 22.74
C ARG A 6 3.36 -25.14 21.91
N GLN A 7 2.63 -26.18 22.28
CA GLN A 7 1.37 -26.56 21.62
C GLN A 7 0.35 -25.41 21.70
N ALA A 8 0.21 -24.77 22.86
CA ALA A 8 -0.68 -23.63 23.04
C ALA A 8 -0.29 -22.42 22.17
N VAL A 9 1.02 -22.20 21.97
CA VAL A 9 1.52 -21.15 21.06
C VAL A 9 1.25 -21.51 19.61
N GLU A 10 1.43 -22.77 19.21
CA GLU A 10 1.17 -23.23 17.84
C GLU A 10 -0.31 -23.09 17.45
N THR A 11 -1.23 -23.42 18.35
CA THR A 11 -2.67 -23.21 18.13
C THR A 11 -3.00 -21.74 17.95
N LYS A 12 -2.45 -20.86 18.80
CA LYS A 12 -2.62 -19.40 18.64
C LYS A 12 -2.07 -18.90 17.32
N ILE A 13 -0.92 -19.40 16.88
CA ILE A 13 -0.34 -19.04 15.58
C ILE A 13 -1.26 -19.49 14.44
N SER A 14 -1.85 -20.69 14.50
CA SER A 14 -2.78 -21.14 13.46
C SER A 14 -4.05 -20.31 13.40
N ASP A 15 -4.61 -19.95 14.55
CA ASP A 15 -5.83 -19.15 14.63
C ASP A 15 -5.59 -17.73 14.10
N LEU A 16 -4.52 -17.07 14.55
CA LEU A 16 -4.12 -15.73 14.07
C LEU A 16 -3.81 -15.72 12.56
N LYS A 17 -3.18 -16.78 12.03
CA LYS A 17 -2.93 -16.91 10.59
C LYS A 17 -4.24 -17.04 9.81
N LYS A 18 -5.24 -17.72 10.36
CA LYS A 18 -6.55 -17.85 9.75
C LYS A 18 -7.26 -16.49 9.72
N GLU A 19 -7.29 -15.79 10.84
CA GLU A 19 -7.88 -14.44 10.94
C GLU A 19 -7.21 -13.45 9.98
N LEU A 20 -5.87 -13.52 9.85
CA LEU A 20 -5.12 -12.69 8.89
C LEU A 20 -5.54 -12.96 7.44
N ASN A 21 -5.83 -14.22 7.09
CA ASN A 21 -6.27 -14.58 5.74
C ASN A 21 -7.72 -14.14 5.47
N GLU A 22 -8.52 -13.98 6.52
CA GLU A 22 -9.93 -13.57 6.42
C GLU A 22 -10.12 -12.05 6.49
N VAL A 23 -9.07 -11.28 6.83
CA VAL A 23 -9.07 -9.82 6.76
C VAL A 23 -9.25 -9.36 5.32
N GLN A 24 -10.33 -8.62 5.10
CA GLN A 24 -10.66 -8.01 3.82
C GLN A 24 -10.91 -6.50 4.01
N GLY A 25 -10.19 -5.69 3.24
CA GLY A 25 -10.36 -4.23 3.22
C GLY A 25 -11.62 -3.83 2.45
N SER A 26 -12.23 -2.70 2.83
CA SER A 26 -13.26 -2.06 2.01
C SER A 26 -12.63 -1.29 0.84
N LYS A 27 -13.42 -1.05 -0.21
CA LYS A 27 -12.96 -0.28 -1.37
C LYS A 27 -12.74 1.18 -0.95
N CYS A 28 -11.48 1.62 -0.96
CA CYS A 28 -11.14 3.02 -0.73
C CYS A 28 -11.33 3.85 -2.00
N GLU A 29 -11.75 5.11 -1.83
CA GLU A 29 -11.83 6.06 -2.92
C GLU A 29 -10.46 6.73 -3.12
N VAL A 30 -9.88 6.54 -4.30
CA VAL A 30 -8.53 7.05 -4.61
C VAL A 30 -8.65 8.43 -5.24
N TYR A 31 -7.96 9.41 -4.65
CA TYR A 31 -7.89 10.78 -5.15
C TYR A 31 -6.50 11.08 -5.71
N SER A 32 -6.45 11.93 -6.73
CA SER A 32 -5.19 12.38 -7.32
C SER A 32 -5.21 13.89 -7.57
N ARG A 33 -4.06 14.54 -7.39
CA ARG A 33 -3.87 15.98 -7.62
C ARG A 33 -3.57 16.23 -9.10
N VAL A 34 -4.43 17.03 -9.75
CA VAL A 34 -4.33 17.25 -11.20
C VAL A 34 -3.68 18.59 -11.55
N VAL A 35 -4.33 19.70 -11.18
CA VAL A 35 -3.91 21.09 -11.41
C VAL A 35 -4.18 21.93 -10.16
N GLY A 36 -3.66 21.45 -9.03
CA GLY A 36 -3.75 22.13 -7.74
C GLY A 36 -4.87 21.65 -6.80
N TYR A 37 -5.89 20.95 -7.30
CA TYR A 37 -6.95 20.35 -6.47
C TYR A 37 -7.05 18.82 -6.63
N LEU A 38 -7.72 18.18 -5.67
CA LEU A 38 -7.95 16.73 -5.64
C LEU A 38 -9.21 16.36 -6.42
N ARG A 39 -9.10 15.37 -7.31
CA ARG A 39 -10.23 14.77 -8.03
C ARG A 39 -10.21 13.25 -7.83
N PRO A 40 -11.37 12.58 -7.65
CA PRO A 40 -11.42 11.13 -7.60
C PRO A 40 -10.96 10.52 -8.93
N VAL A 41 -10.08 9.51 -8.83
CA VAL A 41 -9.50 8.81 -9.99
C VAL A 41 -10.55 8.02 -10.76
N GLN A 42 -11.61 7.58 -10.07
CA GLN A 42 -12.74 6.89 -10.67
C GLN A 42 -13.45 7.74 -11.74
N ASN A 43 -13.39 9.08 -11.62
CA ASN A 43 -14.05 10.02 -12.54
C ASN A 43 -13.10 10.53 -13.65
N TRP A 44 -12.05 9.78 -13.98
CA TRP A 44 -11.14 10.15 -15.06
C TRP A 44 -11.66 9.69 -16.43
N ASN A 45 -11.82 10.64 -17.34
CA ASN A 45 -12.14 10.37 -18.74
C ASN A 45 -10.96 9.69 -19.45
N LYS A 46 -11.21 9.05 -20.60
CA LYS A 46 -10.19 8.31 -21.37
C LYS A 46 -8.92 9.14 -21.62
N GLY A 47 -9.07 10.38 -22.09
CA GLY A 47 -7.93 11.26 -22.37
C GLY A 47 -7.09 11.59 -21.14
N LYS A 48 -7.71 11.66 -19.94
CA LYS A 48 -6.96 11.94 -18.70
C LYS A 48 -6.11 10.76 -18.25
N LYS A 49 -6.59 9.54 -18.47
CA LYS A 49 -5.83 8.32 -18.20
C LYS A 49 -4.61 8.23 -19.12
N GLU A 50 -4.77 8.52 -20.41
CA GLU A 50 -3.67 8.61 -21.37
C GLU A 50 -2.67 9.72 -21.00
N GLU A 51 -3.16 10.92 -20.68
CA GLU A 51 -2.31 12.03 -20.23
C GLU A 51 -1.50 11.63 -18.99
N PHE A 52 -2.11 10.95 -18.02
CA PHE A 52 -1.40 10.48 -16.82
C PHE A 52 -0.36 9.41 -17.15
N ALA A 53 -0.65 8.47 -18.06
CA ALA A 53 0.29 7.43 -18.49
C ALA A 53 1.54 8.02 -19.19
N MET A 54 1.41 9.17 -19.84
CA MET A 54 2.53 9.88 -20.46
C MET A 54 3.37 10.71 -19.47
N ARG A 55 2.92 10.87 -18.22
CA ARG A 55 3.70 11.63 -17.21
C ARG A 55 4.95 10.86 -16.83
N LYS A 56 6.07 11.56 -16.79
CA LYS A 56 7.34 11.01 -16.28
C LYS A 56 7.53 11.42 -14.83
N THR A 57 7.73 10.46 -13.95
CA THR A 57 8.16 10.73 -12.59
C THR A 57 9.65 11.07 -12.60
N LEU A 58 10.01 12.12 -11.87
CA LEU A 58 11.41 12.42 -11.61
C LEU A 58 11.83 11.52 -10.46
N ASN A 59 12.73 10.58 -10.73
CA ASN A 59 13.45 9.89 -9.66
C ASN A 59 14.53 10.87 -9.17
N VAL A 60 14.40 11.36 -7.94
CA VAL A 60 15.44 12.19 -7.35
C VAL A 60 16.54 11.23 -6.90
N GLU A 61 17.55 11.02 -7.75
CA GLU A 61 18.76 10.30 -7.39
C GLU A 61 19.47 11.11 -6.29
N GLY A 62 19.27 10.69 -5.03
CA GLY A 62 19.67 11.45 -3.84
C GLY A 62 18.54 11.75 -2.84
N GLY A 63 17.49 10.92 -2.80
CA GLY A 63 16.49 10.96 -1.72
C GLY A 63 17.14 10.98 -0.34
N CYS A 64 16.68 11.89 0.51
CA CYS A 64 17.08 12.18 1.89
C CYS A 64 18.49 11.72 2.35
N SER A 65 19.34 12.66 2.76
CA SER A 65 20.57 12.34 3.52
C SER A 65 20.32 11.72 4.90
N CYS A 66 19.06 11.52 5.28
CA CYS A 66 18.65 10.77 6.45
C CYS A 66 18.55 9.30 6.05
N GLY A 67 19.27 8.39 6.71
CA GLY A 67 19.31 6.95 6.37
C GLY A 67 17.99 6.20 6.62
N CYS A 68 16.88 6.66 6.03
CA CYS A 68 15.61 5.95 5.94
C CYS A 68 15.40 5.36 4.55
N ASP A 69 14.68 4.23 4.51
CA ASP A 69 14.16 3.60 3.29
C ASP A 69 12.96 4.36 2.71
N CYS A 70 13.12 5.66 2.52
CA CYS A 70 12.08 6.57 2.06
C CYS A 70 12.03 6.70 0.51
N ALA A 71 12.78 5.85 -0.21
CA ALA A 71 12.90 5.87 -1.68
C ALA A 71 12.21 4.71 -2.41
N SER A 72 11.54 3.80 -1.71
CA SER A 72 10.99 2.58 -2.32
C SER A 72 9.47 2.55 -2.26
N ASP A 73 8.82 3.49 -2.96
CA ASP A 73 7.41 3.33 -3.35
C ASP A 73 7.36 2.72 -4.77
N LYS A 74 7.54 1.41 -4.81
CA LYS A 74 6.89 0.53 -5.79
C LYS A 74 6.28 -0.65 -5.06
#